data_AF-A0A397IWB3-F1
#
_entry.id   AF-A0A397IWB3-F1
#
_cell.length_a   1.000
_cell.length_b   1.000
_cell.length_c   1.000
_cell.angle_alpha   90.00
_cell.angle_beta   90.00
_cell.angle_gamma   90.00
#
_symmetry.space_group_name_H-M   'P 1'
#
loop_
_entity.id
_entity.type
_entity.pdbx_description
1 polymer ?
#
loop_
_entity_poly.entity_id
_entity_poly.type
_entity_poly.pdbx_seq_one_letter_code
_entity_poly.pdbx_strand_id
1 'polypeptide(L)'
;MSKANSHKVDIDNLDLKRTYTFEEFELINELLKTRTLEIKGNPVNLFEFDNGRLLPMPQSPISREAVVCEISRQLCNWNVQTRQNGVFTTSQGGFDFNFNNYGNPKICAPDVAFTPKNTYRSLDYQQLTTFQGQKFTPSFVVEVSVEKEGSQKFSVLDEKFREIYFSTGSSIELGWLVNPEDKEIFIYRQRANGVVYRTSNGWNNVNGGSVLPGFTLKVKKIDDTISQESSESSSSNEKLEINCPRCEVTFTDNYTFMEHYEDIHTRKWHKG
;
A
#
# COMPACT_ATOMS: atom_id res chain seq x y z
N MET A 1 -0.22 19.45 37.64
CA MET A 1 -0.76 18.22 38.28
C MET A 1 -2.15 17.96 37.74
N SER A 2 -2.29 17.10 36.74
CA SER A 2 -3.53 16.40 36.43
C SER A 2 -3.24 14.91 36.54
N LYS A 3 -3.94 14.24 37.47
CA LYS A 3 -3.88 12.79 37.64
C LYS A 3 -4.52 12.16 36.40
N ALA A 4 -3.73 11.85 35.38
CA ALA A 4 -4.16 10.93 34.35
C ALA A 4 -4.30 9.56 35.03
N ASN A 5 -5.53 9.07 35.12
CA ASN A 5 -5.82 7.68 35.41
C ASN A 5 -5.19 6.85 34.28
N SER A 6 -3.90 6.51 34.39
CA SER A 6 -3.27 5.52 33.52
C SER A 6 -3.86 4.17 33.90
N HIS A 7 -5.03 3.84 33.35
CA HIS A 7 -5.44 2.45 33.26
C HIS A 7 -4.34 1.79 32.45
N LYS A 8 -3.47 1.05 33.13
CA LYS A 8 -2.37 0.34 32.48
C LYS A 8 -3.02 -0.59 31.47
N VAL A 9 -2.79 -0.33 30.17
CA VAL A 9 -3.36 -1.14 29.09
C VAL A 9 -2.92 -2.58 29.32
N ASP A 10 -3.89 -3.48 29.55
CA ASP A 10 -3.64 -4.91 29.58
C ASP A 10 -3.63 -5.42 28.14
N ILE A 11 -2.42 -5.49 27.58
CA ILE A 11 -2.18 -5.87 26.17
C ILE A 11 -2.61 -7.31 25.87
N ASP A 12 -2.61 -8.18 26.88
CA ASP A 12 -2.98 -9.59 26.72
C ASP A 12 -4.50 -9.78 26.75
N ASN A 13 -5.25 -8.78 27.22
CA ASN A 13 -6.72 -8.77 27.30
C ASN A 13 -7.33 -7.47 26.77
N LEU A 14 -7.01 -7.10 25.53
CA LEU A 14 -7.62 -5.94 24.88
C LEU A 14 -9.13 -6.14 24.68
N ASP A 15 -9.95 -5.29 25.32
CA ASP A 15 -11.39 -5.21 25.05
C ASP A 15 -11.65 -4.39 23.79
N LEU A 16 -12.01 -5.02 22.67
CA LEU A 16 -12.30 -4.34 21.40
C LEU A 16 -13.64 -3.58 21.39
N LYS A 17 -14.44 -3.66 22.47
CA LYS A 17 -15.70 -2.92 22.61
C LYS A 17 -15.53 -1.59 23.35
N ARG A 18 -14.42 -1.39 24.07
CA ARG A 18 -14.14 -0.11 24.74
C ARG A 18 -13.52 0.91 23.78
N THR A 19 -13.62 2.18 24.15
CA THR A 19 -12.94 3.28 23.47
C THR A 19 -11.53 3.45 24.05
N TYR A 20 -10.53 3.52 23.18
CA TYR A 20 -9.14 3.81 23.51
C TYR A 20 -8.82 5.26 23.16
N THR A 21 -7.94 5.87 23.94
CA THR A 21 -7.29 7.13 23.58
C THR A 21 -6.27 6.93 22.47
N PHE A 22 -5.83 8.01 21.83
CA PHE A 22 -4.81 7.90 20.79
C PHE A 22 -3.45 7.49 21.35
N GLU A 23 -3.12 7.97 22.55
CA GLU A 23 -1.89 7.61 23.26
C GLU A 23 -1.88 6.11 23.63
N GLU A 24 -3.03 5.54 23.99
CA GLU A 24 -3.15 4.09 24.21
C GLU A 24 -2.97 3.32 22.90
N PHE A 25 -3.49 3.81 21.77
CA PHE A 25 -3.27 3.20 20.46
C PHE A 25 -1.79 3.21 20.06
N GLU A 26 -1.10 4.35 20.19
CA GLU A 26 0.33 4.46 19.92
C GLU A 26 1.13 3.51 20.82
N LEU A 27 0.81 3.46 22.12
CA LEU A 27 1.42 2.52 23.06
C LEU A 27 1.19 1.06 22.63
N ILE A 28 -0.04 0.67 22.29
CA ILE A 28 -0.35 -0.69 21.85
C ILE A 28 0.48 -1.07 20.63
N ASN A 29 0.55 -0.22 19.60
CA ASN A 29 1.35 -0.49 18.40
C ASN A 29 2.85 -0.61 18.70
N GLU A 30 3.40 0.26 19.56
CA GLU A 30 4.80 0.13 19.99
C GLU A 30 5.07 -1.19 20.71
N LEU A 31 4.14 -1.61 21.57
CA LEU A 31 4.24 -2.88 22.27
C LEU A 31 4.19 -4.06 21.28
N LEU A 32 3.36 -4.01 20.23
CA LEU A 32 3.19 -5.09 19.24
C LEU A 32 4.37 -5.28 18.26
N LYS A 33 5.35 -4.37 18.24
CA LYS A 33 6.56 -4.55 17.42
C LYS A 33 7.34 -5.83 17.76
N THR A 34 7.19 -6.36 18.97
CA THR A 34 7.93 -7.54 19.44
C THR A 34 7.02 -8.69 19.87
N ARG A 35 5.71 -8.62 19.59
CA ARG A 35 4.72 -9.60 20.06
C ARG A 35 3.48 -9.61 19.17
N THR A 36 2.86 -10.78 19.11
CA THR A 36 1.64 -11.03 18.35
C THR A 36 0.55 -11.47 19.31
N LEU A 37 -0.63 -10.85 19.20
CA LEU A 37 -1.83 -11.23 19.95
C LEU A 37 -2.63 -12.26 19.17
N GLU A 38 -3.43 -13.06 19.87
CA GLU A 38 -4.44 -13.91 19.25
C GLU A 38 -5.83 -13.30 19.48
N ILE A 39 -6.51 -12.91 18.40
CA ILE A 39 -7.85 -12.32 18.45
C ILE A 39 -8.79 -13.17 17.61
N LYS A 40 -9.74 -13.82 18.27
CA LYS A 40 -10.70 -14.75 17.63
C LYS A 40 -9.99 -15.84 16.79
N GLY A 41 -8.88 -16.38 17.31
CA GLY A 41 -8.08 -17.40 16.63
C GLY A 41 -7.18 -16.89 15.49
N ASN A 42 -7.06 -15.57 15.30
CA ASN A 42 -6.17 -15.00 14.29
C ASN A 42 -5.00 -14.26 14.94
N PRO A 43 -3.76 -14.45 14.46
CA PRO A 43 -2.62 -13.66 14.90
C PRO A 43 -2.76 -12.20 14.43
N VAL A 44 -2.62 -11.26 15.36
CA VAL A 44 -2.73 -9.81 15.14
C VAL A 44 -1.54 -9.12 15.81
N ASN A 45 -0.79 -8.34 15.04
CA ASN A 45 0.33 -7.53 15.54
C ASN A 45 0.25 -6.07 15.06
N LEU A 46 -0.88 -5.68 14.46
CA LEU A 46 -1.14 -4.32 14.00
C LEU A 46 -2.64 -4.03 14.09
N PHE A 47 -2.97 -2.77 14.33
CA PHE A 47 -4.34 -2.27 14.33
C PHE A 47 -4.47 -1.04 13.44
N GLU A 48 -5.58 -0.93 12.73
CA GLU A 48 -6.12 0.35 12.32
C GLU A 48 -6.88 0.99 13.50
N PHE A 49 -7.07 2.30 13.44
CA PHE A 49 -7.76 3.05 14.49
C PHE A 49 -8.89 3.85 13.89
N ASP A 50 -10.09 3.73 14.46
CA ASP A 50 -11.25 4.50 14.00
C ASP A 50 -12.00 5.08 15.17
N ASN A 51 -11.79 6.38 15.41
CA ASN A 51 -12.47 7.15 16.45
C ASN A 51 -12.49 6.45 17.82
N GLY A 52 -11.34 5.94 18.26
CA GLY A 52 -11.19 5.24 19.54
C GLY A 52 -11.40 3.74 19.48
N ARG A 53 -11.80 3.18 18.33
CA ARG A 53 -11.94 1.73 18.15
C ARG A 53 -10.66 1.16 17.56
N LEU A 54 -10.17 0.08 18.17
CA LEU A 54 -9.10 -0.75 17.61
C LEU A 54 -9.69 -1.70 16.58
N LEU A 55 -9.22 -1.62 15.35
CA LEU A 55 -9.61 -2.49 14.23
C LEU A 55 -8.46 -3.48 13.97
N PRO A 56 -8.59 -4.75 14.38
CA PRO A 56 -7.52 -5.73 14.22
C PRO A 56 -7.14 -5.92 12.74
N MET A 57 -5.86 -5.87 12.43
CA MET A 57 -5.32 -6.31 11.15
C MET A 57 -4.72 -7.71 11.32
N PRO A 58 -5.48 -8.79 11.07
CA PRO A 58 -4.94 -10.14 11.13
C PRO A 58 -3.86 -10.33 10.07
N GLN A 59 -2.95 -11.26 10.30
CA GLN A 59 -1.95 -11.62 9.30
C GLN A 59 -2.61 -12.08 7.99
N SER A 60 -2.14 -11.53 6.88
CA SER A 60 -2.61 -11.88 5.55
C SER A 60 -2.07 -13.25 5.10
N PRO A 61 -2.87 -14.05 4.37
CA PRO A 61 -2.37 -15.23 3.66
C PRO A 61 -1.32 -14.86 2.61
N ILE A 62 -0.37 -15.77 2.36
CA ILE A 62 0.73 -15.56 1.40
C ILE A 62 0.24 -15.25 -0.03
N SER A 63 -0.89 -15.81 -0.46
CA SER A 63 -1.46 -15.55 -1.78
C SER A 63 -1.83 -14.08 -1.97
N ARG A 64 -2.40 -13.45 -0.95
CA ARG A 64 -2.71 -12.02 -0.95
C ARG A 64 -1.44 -11.18 -0.95
N GLU A 65 -0.49 -11.52 -0.09
CA GLU A 65 0.77 -10.76 0.03
C GLU A 65 1.64 -10.86 -1.24
N ALA A 66 1.59 -11.99 -1.96
CA ALA A 66 2.25 -12.12 -3.26
C ALA A 66 1.72 -11.09 -4.28
N VAL A 67 0.40 -10.84 -4.27
CA VAL A 67 -0.25 -9.84 -5.13
C VAL A 67 0.14 -8.42 -4.72
N VAL A 68 0.09 -8.11 -3.42
CA VAL A 68 0.53 -6.81 -2.87
C VAL A 68 1.99 -6.53 -3.25
N CYS A 69 2.86 -7.54 -3.10
CA CYS A 69 4.28 -7.45 -3.44
C CYS A 69 4.49 -7.19 -4.93
N GLU A 70 3.80 -7.91 -5.82
CA GLU A 70 3.95 -7.72 -7.26
C GLU A 70 3.43 -6.34 -7.72
N ILE A 71 2.31 -5.86 -7.18
CA ILE A 71 1.80 -4.50 -7.45
C ILE A 71 2.83 -3.46 -6.99
N SER A 72 3.34 -3.62 -5.77
CA SER A 72 4.38 -2.74 -5.20
C SER A 72 5.63 -2.74 -6.05
N ARG A 73 6.08 -3.90 -6.53
CA ARG A 73 7.26 -4.04 -7.40
C ARG A 73 7.07 -3.28 -8.71
N GLN A 74 5.93 -3.44 -9.39
CA GLN A 74 5.67 -2.71 -10.64
C GLN A 74 5.65 -1.19 -10.44
N LEU A 75 5.03 -0.72 -9.35
CA LEU A 75 4.96 0.69 -9.00
C LEU A 75 6.35 1.26 -8.64
N CYS A 76 7.12 0.56 -7.82
CA CYS A 76 8.49 0.93 -7.46
C CYS A 76 9.38 1.05 -8.69
N ASN A 77 9.30 0.08 -9.62
CA ASN A 77 10.03 0.13 -10.88
C ASN A 77 9.65 1.38 -11.68
N TRP A 78 8.36 1.67 -11.84
CA TRP A 78 7.90 2.87 -12.54
C TRP A 78 8.39 4.16 -11.88
N ASN A 79 8.33 4.27 -10.55
CA ASN A 79 8.76 5.45 -9.80
C ASN A 79 10.24 5.78 -10.02
N VAL A 80 11.09 4.75 -10.02
CA VAL A 80 12.53 4.88 -10.27
C VAL A 80 12.78 5.20 -11.74
N GLN A 81 12.22 4.40 -12.66
CA GLN A 81 12.46 4.52 -14.11
C GLN A 81 11.99 5.86 -14.67
N THR A 82 10.87 6.38 -14.17
CA THR A 82 10.29 7.65 -14.61
C THR A 82 10.63 8.84 -13.70
N ARG A 83 11.46 8.63 -12.66
CA ARG A 83 11.96 9.66 -11.75
C ARG A 83 10.88 10.45 -11.02
N GLN A 84 9.76 9.81 -10.72
CA GLN A 84 8.72 10.44 -9.89
C GLN A 84 9.28 10.76 -8.50
N ASN A 85 10.16 9.88 -7.99
CA ASN A 85 10.81 9.98 -6.67
C ASN A 85 9.82 10.22 -5.53
N GLY A 86 8.61 9.69 -5.66
CA GLY A 86 7.66 9.62 -4.55
C GLY A 86 7.99 8.47 -3.61
N VAL A 87 7.20 8.35 -2.54
CA VAL A 87 7.36 7.32 -1.51
C VAL A 87 6.24 6.31 -1.60
N PHE A 88 6.59 5.03 -1.49
CA PHE A 88 5.61 3.95 -1.35
C PHE A 88 5.62 3.41 0.06
N THR A 89 4.43 3.07 0.54
CA THR A 89 4.25 2.27 1.75
C THR A 89 3.36 1.09 1.42
N THR A 90 3.55 0.00 2.15
CA THR A 90 2.64 -1.15 2.15
C THR A 90 1.83 -1.17 3.44
N SER A 91 1.15 -2.28 3.76
CA SER A 91 0.20 -2.52 4.88
C SER A 91 0.63 -2.11 6.31
N GLN A 92 1.75 -1.42 6.49
CA GLN A 92 2.19 -0.80 7.75
C GLN A 92 2.36 0.73 7.70
N GLY A 93 2.30 1.36 6.52
CA GLY A 93 2.31 2.82 6.40
C GLY A 93 0.93 3.40 6.65
N GLY A 94 0.64 3.71 7.92
CA GLY A 94 -0.63 4.33 8.30
C GLY A 94 -0.73 5.80 7.87
N PHE A 95 -1.96 6.29 7.69
CA PHE A 95 -2.28 7.70 7.48
C PHE A 95 -3.51 8.08 8.31
N ASP A 96 -3.54 9.31 8.83
CA ASP A 96 -4.70 9.83 9.56
C ASP A 96 -5.70 10.51 8.62
N PHE A 97 -6.89 9.91 8.51
CA PHE A 97 -8.00 10.39 7.68
C PHE A 97 -8.98 11.29 8.44
N ASN A 98 -8.72 11.63 9.71
CA ASN A 98 -9.61 12.49 10.49
C ASN A 98 -9.43 14.00 10.18
N PHE A 99 -9.75 14.44 8.95
CA PHE A 99 -9.55 15.85 8.54
C PHE A 99 -10.50 16.86 9.17
N ASN A 100 -11.61 16.43 9.78
CA ASN A 100 -12.52 17.34 10.47
C ASN A 100 -11.98 17.83 11.83
N ASN A 101 -10.90 17.24 12.34
CA ASN A 101 -10.24 17.56 13.61
C ASN A 101 -11.13 17.44 14.87
N TYR A 102 -12.23 16.70 14.78
CA TYR A 102 -13.07 16.36 15.92
C TYR A 102 -12.94 14.87 16.26
N GLY A 103 -12.96 14.54 17.55
CA GLY A 103 -12.85 13.16 18.03
C GLY A 103 -11.46 12.56 17.90
N ASN A 104 -11.37 11.25 18.07
CA ASN A 104 -10.11 10.51 17.99
C ASN A 104 -9.64 10.38 16.53
N PRO A 105 -8.33 10.23 16.27
CA PRO A 105 -7.79 9.99 14.94
C PRO A 105 -8.42 8.79 14.21
N LYS A 106 -8.25 8.78 12.88
CA LYS A 106 -8.68 7.69 12.02
C LYS A 106 -7.48 7.17 11.21
N ILE A 107 -6.73 6.25 11.81
CA ILE A 107 -5.50 5.71 11.22
C ILE A 107 -5.84 4.49 10.36
N CYS A 108 -5.59 4.60 9.06
CA CYS A 108 -5.74 3.50 8.12
C CYS A 108 -4.43 3.21 7.40
N ALA A 109 -4.13 1.93 7.16
CA ALA A 109 -2.94 1.45 6.48
C ALA A 109 -3.36 0.69 5.21
N PRO A 110 -3.37 1.35 4.03
CA PRO A 110 -3.65 0.70 2.76
C PRO A 110 -2.61 -0.38 2.43
N ASP A 111 -2.99 -1.39 1.64
CA ASP A 111 -2.03 -2.42 1.20
C ASP A 111 -0.88 -1.86 0.37
N VAL A 112 -1.18 -0.88 -0.49
CA VAL A 112 -0.17 -0.08 -1.18
C VAL A 112 -0.63 1.37 -1.19
N ALA A 113 0.27 2.28 -0.88
CA ALA A 113 0.03 3.71 -1.00
C ALA A 113 1.21 4.39 -1.69
N PHE A 114 0.92 5.43 -2.48
CA PHE A 114 1.92 6.29 -3.11
C PHE A 114 1.72 7.74 -2.71
N THR A 115 2.77 8.33 -2.15
CA THR A 115 2.83 9.75 -1.80
C THR A 115 3.75 10.47 -2.78
N PRO A 116 3.27 11.52 -3.48
CA PRO A 116 4.10 12.30 -4.39
C PRO A 116 5.32 12.91 -3.70
N LYS A 117 6.43 13.00 -4.44
CA LYS A 117 7.70 13.57 -3.98
C LYS A 117 7.56 14.92 -3.27
N ASN A 118 6.78 15.83 -3.84
CA ASN A 118 6.64 17.19 -3.31
C ASN A 118 5.92 17.18 -1.96
N THR A 119 4.86 16.37 -1.85
CA THR A 119 4.16 16.15 -0.57
C THR A 119 5.14 15.62 0.47
N TYR A 120 5.82 14.50 0.17
CA TYR A 120 6.73 13.86 1.12
C TYR A 120 7.88 14.79 1.56
N ARG A 121 8.48 15.55 0.64
CA ARG A 121 9.57 16.49 0.94
C ARG A 121 9.14 17.73 1.71
N SER A 122 7.84 18.02 1.73
CA SER A 122 7.29 19.13 2.51
C SER A 122 6.94 18.76 3.95
N LEU A 123 6.97 17.46 4.27
CA LEU A 123 6.63 16.98 5.61
C LEU A 123 7.67 17.40 6.63
N ASP A 124 7.20 17.83 7.79
CA ASP A 124 8.04 18.09 8.95
C ASP A 124 8.41 16.79 9.70
N TYR A 125 9.25 16.93 10.73
CA TYR A 125 9.71 15.79 11.53
C TYR A 125 8.55 15.02 12.19
N GLN A 126 7.56 15.73 12.75
CA GLN A 126 6.42 15.09 13.43
C GLN A 126 5.61 14.26 12.44
N GLN A 127 5.32 14.82 11.26
CA GLN A 127 4.62 14.11 10.19
C GLN A 127 5.38 12.91 9.64
N LEU A 128 6.72 12.95 9.65
CA LEU A 128 7.57 11.87 9.13
C LEU A 128 7.76 10.72 10.12
N THR A 129 7.76 10.99 11.42
CA THR A 129 8.14 10.00 12.44
C THR A 129 7.00 9.58 13.36
N THR A 130 5.85 10.26 13.30
CA THR A 130 4.69 10.00 14.15
C THR A 130 3.39 10.18 13.34
N PHE A 131 2.25 9.89 13.95
CA PHE A 131 0.94 10.28 13.42
C PHE A 131 0.48 11.68 13.87
N GLN A 132 1.37 12.43 14.53
CA GLN A 132 1.11 13.77 15.03
C GLN A 132 1.54 14.82 13.99
N GLY A 133 1.10 16.07 14.19
CA GLY A 133 1.34 17.17 13.26
C GLY A 133 0.20 17.38 12.26
N GLN A 134 0.46 18.11 11.17
CA GLN A 134 -0.55 18.34 10.15
C GLN A 134 -0.83 17.05 9.36
N LYS A 135 -2.11 16.71 9.19
CA LYS A 135 -2.52 15.51 8.46
C LYS A 135 -2.16 15.63 6.98
N PHE A 136 -1.73 14.51 6.42
CA PHE A 136 -1.52 14.32 4.99
C PHE A 136 -1.90 12.89 4.62
N THR A 137 -2.21 12.67 3.34
CA THR A 137 -2.53 11.35 2.79
C THR A 137 -1.76 11.13 1.48
N PRO A 138 -1.65 9.88 1.02
CA PRO A 138 -1.16 9.58 -0.32
C PRO A 138 -2.07 10.18 -1.40
N SER A 139 -1.60 10.17 -2.65
CA SER A 139 -2.42 10.51 -3.83
C SER A 139 -3.03 9.29 -4.50
N PHE A 140 -2.49 8.11 -4.23
CA PHE A 140 -2.93 6.84 -4.80
C PHE A 140 -2.86 5.72 -3.75
N VAL A 141 -3.89 4.87 -3.73
CA VAL A 141 -3.98 3.71 -2.83
C VAL A 141 -4.48 2.47 -3.56
N VAL A 142 -4.06 1.30 -3.06
CA VAL A 142 -4.53 -0.01 -3.48
C VAL A 142 -4.95 -0.80 -2.25
N GLU A 143 -6.04 -1.54 -2.40
CA GLU A 143 -6.42 -2.64 -1.51
C GLU A 143 -6.53 -3.92 -2.31
N VAL A 144 -6.13 -5.04 -1.72
CA VAL A 144 -6.19 -6.37 -2.32
C VAL A 144 -7.19 -7.23 -1.55
N SER A 145 -8.16 -7.77 -2.29
CA SER A 145 -9.14 -8.74 -1.80
C SER A 145 -8.86 -10.12 -2.38
N VAL A 146 -9.03 -11.16 -1.57
CA VAL A 146 -9.14 -12.57 -2.01
C VAL A 146 -10.54 -13.13 -1.72
N GLU A 147 -11.46 -12.24 -1.35
CA GLU A 147 -12.84 -12.57 -1.00
C GLU A 147 -13.75 -12.26 -2.18
N LYS A 148 -14.80 -13.07 -2.37
CA LYS A 148 -15.77 -12.88 -3.44
C LYS A 148 -16.47 -11.51 -3.35
N GLU A 149 -16.71 -10.88 -4.49
CA GLU A 149 -17.55 -9.70 -4.60
C GLU A 149 -18.95 -10.00 -4.03
N GLY A 150 -19.47 -9.06 -3.24
CA GLY A 150 -20.72 -9.22 -2.49
C GLY A 150 -20.58 -9.91 -1.14
N SER A 151 -19.39 -10.41 -0.77
CA SER A 151 -19.11 -10.84 0.60
C SER A 151 -19.06 -9.66 1.56
N GLN A 152 -19.29 -9.92 2.86
CA GLN A 152 -19.17 -8.89 3.89
C GLN A 152 -17.76 -8.28 3.95
N LYS A 153 -16.72 -9.10 3.79
CA LYS A 153 -15.32 -8.65 3.82
C LYS A 153 -14.98 -7.75 2.63
N PHE A 154 -15.45 -8.11 1.43
CA PHE A 154 -15.32 -7.25 0.26
C PHE A 154 -16.03 -5.90 0.47
N SER A 155 -17.24 -5.93 1.03
CA SER A 155 -18.04 -4.72 1.29
C SER A 155 -17.34 -3.76 2.25
N VAL A 156 -16.60 -4.26 3.25
CA VAL A 156 -15.79 -3.43 4.15
C VAL A 156 -14.69 -2.67 3.40
N LEU A 157 -14.01 -3.30 2.44
CA LEU A 157 -12.98 -2.63 1.63
C LEU A 157 -13.59 -1.58 0.69
N ASP A 158 -14.71 -1.91 0.06
CA ASP A 158 -15.45 -1.00 -0.82
C ASP A 158 -16.00 0.23 -0.04
N GLU A 159 -16.50 0.04 1.18
CA GLU A 159 -16.86 1.13 2.10
C GLU A 159 -15.65 1.99 2.49
N LYS A 160 -14.48 1.39 2.71
CA LYS A 160 -13.24 2.13 3.03
C LYS A 160 -12.89 3.13 1.93
N PHE A 161 -13.04 2.75 0.66
CA PHE A 161 -12.89 3.70 -0.44
C PHE A 161 -13.93 4.82 -0.40
N ARG A 162 -15.21 4.49 -0.25
CA ARG A 162 -16.29 5.49 -0.31
C ARG A 162 -16.27 6.48 0.85
N GLU A 163 -16.03 6.01 2.06
CA GLU A 163 -16.26 6.78 3.28
C GLU A 163 -14.97 7.32 3.90
N ILE A 164 -13.81 6.73 3.59
CA ILE A 164 -12.55 7.04 4.29
C ILE A 164 -11.54 7.63 3.33
N TYR A 165 -11.14 6.90 2.30
CA TYR A 165 -10.03 7.30 1.44
C TYR A 165 -10.28 8.58 0.65
N PHE A 166 -11.51 8.80 0.19
CA PHE A 166 -11.89 10.03 -0.52
C PHE A 166 -12.65 11.02 0.37
N SER A 167 -12.51 10.92 1.69
CA SER A 167 -13.11 11.89 2.63
C SER A 167 -12.56 13.30 2.41
N THR A 168 -13.37 14.31 2.75
CA THR A 168 -12.99 15.73 2.61
C THR A 168 -11.67 16.03 3.30
N GLY A 169 -10.70 16.58 2.56
CA GLY A 169 -9.36 16.89 3.05
C GLY A 169 -8.30 15.85 2.65
N SER A 170 -8.72 14.63 2.27
CA SER A 170 -7.83 13.65 1.65
C SER A 170 -7.32 14.13 0.30
N SER A 171 -6.05 13.86 0.02
CA SER A 171 -5.37 14.09 -1.25
C SER A 171 -5.44 12.87 -2.20
N ILE A 172 -6.16 11.82 -1.84
CA ILE A 172 -6.30 10.63 -2.70
C ILE A 172 -7.13 10.99 -3.94
N GLU A 173 -6.56 10.73 -5.12
CA GLU A 173 -7.19 11.00 -6.42
C GLU A 173 -7.54 9.72 -7.19
N LEU A 174 -6.92 8.60 -6.82
CA LEU A 174 -7.11 7.30 -7.46
C LEU A 174 -7.00 6.17 -6.43
N GLY A 175 -7.95 5.25 -6.48
CA GLY A 175 -7.96 4.05 -5.67
C GLY A 175 -8.20 2.81 -6.53
N TRP A 176 -7.49 1.71 -6.26
CA TRP A 176 -7.77 0.42 -6.88
C TRP A 176 -8.11 -0.64 -5.83
N LEU A 177 -9.22 -1.35 -6.01
CA LEU A 177 -9.51 -2.60 -5.30
C LEU A 177 -9.25 -3.75 -6.25
N VAL A 178 -8.14 -4.47 -6.04
CA VAL A 178 -7.68 -5.55 -6.91
C VAL A 178 -8.15 -6.88 -6.33
N ASN A 179 -8.86 -7.67 -7.13
CA ASN A 179 -9.34 -8.98 -6.75
C ASN A 179 -8.95 -10.03 -7.80
N PRO A 180 -7.82 -10.74 -7.61
CA PRO A 180 -7.36 -11.77 -8.55
C PRO A 180 -8.23 -13.03 -8.55
N GLU A 181 -9.00 -13.30 -7.50
CA GLU A 181 -9.91 -14.45 -7.40
C GLU A 181 -11.13 -14.24 -8.31
N ASP A 182 -11.76 -13.08 -8.23
CA ASP A 182 -12.89 -12.73 -9.09
C ASP A 182 -12.47 -12.16 -10.46
N LYS A 183 -11.16 -12.04 -10.71
CA LYS A 183 -10.60 -11.46 -11.94
C LYS A 183 -11.21 -10.08 -12.22
N GLU A 184 -11.09 -9.19 -11.24
CA GLU A 184 -11.65 -7.84 -11.30
C GLU A 184 -10.72 -6.80 -10.66
N ILE A 185 -10.72 -5.60 -11.23
CA ILE A 185 -10.07 -4.41 -10.66
C ILE A 185 -11.09 -3.28 -10.65
N PHE A 186 -11.53 -2.89 -9.46
CA PHE A 186 -12.38 -1.72 -9.32
C PHE A 186 -11.54 -0.45 -9.19
N ILE A 187 -11.87 0.55 -10.00
CA ILE A 187 -11.23 1.86 -10.00
C ILE A 187 -12.15 2.84 -9.29
N TYR A 188 -11.63 3.48 -8.24
CA TYR A 188 -12.30 4.53 -7.48
C TYR A 188 -11.69 5.88 -7.80
N ARG A 189 -12.56 6.87 -7.99
CA ARG A 189 -12.22 8.27 -8.19
C ARG A 189 -13.29 9.16 -7.56
N GLN A 190 -12.93 10.41 -7.28
CA GLN A 190 -13.86 11.42 -6.83
C GLN A 190 -14.21 12.38 -7.96
N ARG A 191 -15.50 12.72 -8.09
CA ARG A 191 -15.95 13.78 -9.00
C ARG A 191 -15.70 15.15 -8.37
N ALA A 192 -15.75 16.20 -9.18
CA ALA A 192 -15.63 17.59 -8.70
C ALA A 192 -16.68 17.98 -7.63
N ASN A 193 -17.83 17.30 -7.59
CA ASN A 193 -18.85 17.51 -6.56
C ASN A 193 -18.64 16.67 -5.28
N GLY A 194 -17.47 16.05 -5.11
CA GLY A 194 -17.13 15.23 -3.94
C GLY A 194 -17.66 13.79 -3.97
N VAL A 195 -18.51 13.43 -4.93
CA VAL A 195 -19.07 12.08 -5.01
C VAL A 195 -18.03 11.09 -5.49
N VAL A 196 -17.76 10.07 -4.67
CA VAL A 196 -16.94 8.92 -5.01
C VAL A 196 -17.72 8.00 -5.94
N TYR A 197 -17.08 7.56 -7.02
CA TYR A 197 -17.65 6.57 -7.91
C TYR A 197 -16.66 5.45 -8.18
N ARG A 198 -17.20 4.28 -8.50
CA ARG A 198 -16.48 3.06 -8.79
C ARG A 198 -16.78 2.60 -10.21
N THR A 199 -15.76 2.18 -10.94
CA THR A 199 -15.91 1.53 -12.25
C THR A 199 -15.20 0.19 -12.25
N SER A 200 -15.84 -0.86 -12.77
CA SER A 200 -15.18 -2.13 -13.08
C SER A 200 -14.26 -1.95 -14.28
N ASN A 201 -13.10 -2.60 -14.23
CA ASN A 201 -12.13 -2.66 -15.33
C ASN A 201 -11.99 -4.10 -15.88
N GLY A 202 -12.65 -5.07 -15.24
CA GLY A 202 -12.34 -6.48 -15.38
C GLY A 202 -10.87 -6.77 -15.04
N TRP A 203 -10.42 -7.95 -15.41
CA TRP A 203 -9.01 -8.35 -15.29
C TRP A 203 -8.18 -7.89 -16.49
N ASN A 204 -8.11 -6.57 -16.69
CA ASN A 204 -7.31 -5.97 -17.75
C ASN A 204 -6.22 -5.07 -17.18
N ASN A 205 -5.17 -4.84 -17.96
CA ASN A 205 -4.15 -3.84 -17.60
C ASN A 205 -4.81 -2.49 -17.32
N VAL A 206 -4.48 -1.86 -16.20
CA VAL A 206 -5.09 -0.60 -15.77
C VAL A 206 -4.06 0.54 -15.78
N ASN A 207 -4.43 1.67 -16.38
CA ASN A 207 -3.58 2.85 -16.48
C ASN A 207 -3.74 3.76 -15.25
N GLY A 208 -2.64 4.28 -14.73
CA GLY A 208 -2.64 5.18 -13.57
C GLY A 208 -3.06 6.62 -13.85
N GLY A 209 -3.24 6.99 -15.12
CA GLY A 209 -3.69 8.29 -15.57
C GLY A 209 -2.76 9.43 -15.15
N SER A 210 -3.35 10.58 -14.81
CA SER A 210 -2.62 11.74 -14.31
C SER A 210 -2.01 11.54 -12.93
N VAL A 211 -2.55 10.61 -12.12
CA VAL A 211 -2.08 10.35 -10.75
C VAL A 211 -0.76 9.57 -10.77
N LEU A 212 -0.62 8.63 -11.72
CA LEU A 212 0.63 7.90 -11.96
C LEU A 212 1.00 7.99 -13.45
N PRO A 213 1.59 9.11 -13.90
CA PRO A 213 1.85 9.36 -15.32
C PRO A 213 2.67 8.27 -16.00
N GLY A 214 2.12 7.69 -17.06
CA GLY A 214 2.76 6.63 -17.84
C GLY A 214 2.80 5.26 -17.15
N PHE A 215 2.26 5.12 -15.93
CA PHE A 215 2.16 3.83 -15.28
C PHE A 215 1.00 3.01 -15.86
N THR A 216 1.23 1.70 -15.99
CA THR A 216 0.17 0.73 -16.29
C THR A 216 0.45 -0.54 -15.52
N LEU A 217 -0.47 -0.92 -14.64
CA LEU A 217 -0.40 -2.19 -13.93
C LEU A 217 -0.63 -3.33 -14.91
N LYS A 218 0.30 -4.28 -14.94
CA LYS A 218 0.26 -5.47 -15.80
C LYS A 218 -0.33 -6.63 -15.02
N VAL A 219 -1.60 -6.93 -15.29
CA VAL A 219 -2.34 -7.99 -14.58
C VAL A 219 -1.76 -9.38 -14.83
N LYS A 220 -1.24 -9.62 -16.04
CA LYS A 220 -0.54 -10.87 -16.37
C LYS A 220 0.61 -11.18 -15.41
N LYS A 221 1.37 -10.17 -14.97
CA LYS A 221 2.47 -10.39 -14.01
C LYS A 221 1.95 -10.77 -12.63
N ILE A 222 0.75 -10.31 -12.26
CA ILE A 222 0.08 -10.75 -11.04
C ILE A 222 -0.31 -12.22 -11.20
N ASP A 223 -0.94 -12.59 -12.32
CA ASP A 223 -1.31 -13.99 -12.61
C ASP A 223 -0.08 -14.91 -12.58
N ASP A 224 1.00 -14.52 -13.26
CA ASP A 224 2.26 -15.27 -13.29
C ASP A 224 2.85 -15.45 -11.87
N THR A 225 2.67 -14.46 -10.98
CA THR A 225 3.18 -14.49 -9.60
C THR A 225 2.38 -15.44 -8.70
N ILE A 226 1.07 -15.51 -8.88
CA ILE A 226 0.18 -16.37 -8.07
C ILE A 226 -0.05 -17.75 -8.68
N SER A 227 0.35 -17.95 -9.93
CA SER A 227 0.28 -19.25 -10.60
C SER A 227 1.22 -20.24 -9.93
N GLN A 228 0.73 -21.46 -9.70
CA GLN A 228 1.55 -22.60 -9.26
C GLN A 228 2.20 -23.34 -10.44
N GLU A 229 1.90 -22.95 -11.68
CA GLU A 229 2.46 -23.57 -12.88
C GLU A 229 3.84 -22.96 -13.19
N SER A 230 4.84 -23.82 -13.34
CA SER A 230 6.17 -23.41 -13.77
C SER A 230 6.11 -22.92 -15.21
N SER A 231 6.38 -21.62 -15.42
CA SER A 231 6.65 -21.07 -16.75
C SER A 231 8.06 -21.44 -17.21
N GLU A 232 8.36 -22.74 -17.29
CA GLU A 232 9.55 -23.23 -17.97
C GLU A 232 9.34 -23.12 -19.48
N SER A 233 9.57 -21.94 -20.04
CA SER A 233 9.98 -21.86 -21.44
C SER A 233 11.44 -22.31 -21.50
N SER A 234 11.64 -23.63 -21.63
CA SER A 234 12.76 -24.30 -22.30
C SER A 234 14.05 -23.45 -22.42
N SER A 235 15.04 -23.75 -21.58
CA SER A 235 16.40 -23.30 -21.78
C SER A 235 16.91 -23.81 -23.13
N SER A 236 16.97 -22.95 -24.14
CA SER A 236 17.90 -23.17 -25.24
C SER A 236 19.31 -23.08 -24.64
N ASN A 237 20.09 -24.16 -24.77
CA ASN A 237 21.51 -24.22 -24.45
C ASN A 237 22.35 -23.36 -25.42
N GLU A 238 21.87 -22.18 -25.80
CA GLU A 238 22.66 -21.21 -26.54
C GLU A 238 23.43 -20.37 -25.53
N LYS A 239 24.75 -20.24 -25.75
CA LYS A 239 25.54 -19.23 -25.04
C LYS A 239 24.95 -17.87 -25.40
N LEU A 240 24.14 -17.31 -24.49
CA LEU A 240 23.73 -15.92 -24.60
C LEU A 240 24.98 -15.05 -24.50
N GLU A 241 25.22 -14.25 -25.52
CA GLU A 241 26.16 -13.14 -25.47
C GLU A 241 25.36 -11.87 -25.73
N ILE A 242 25.22 -11.06 -24.68
CA ILE A 242 24.40 -9.85 -24.68
C ILE A 242 25.34 -8.66 -24.62
N ASN A 243 25.37 -7.88 -25.69
CA ASN A 243 26.17 -6.66 -25.75
C ASN A 243 25.31 -5.49 -25.26
N CYS A 244 25.83 -4.69 -24.32
CA CYS A 244 25.13 -3.50 -23.89
C CYS A 244 25.01 -2.51 -25.08
N PRO A 245 23.81 -2.00 -25.39
CA PRO A 245 23.64 -1.10 -26.54
C PRO A 245 24.17 0.32 -26.28
N ARG A 246 24.67 0.60 -25.07
CA ARG A 246 25.14 1.93 -24.64
C ARG A 246 26.60 1.97 -24.21
N CYS A 247 27.25 0.81 -24.03
CA CYS A 247 28.66 0.71 -23.72
C CYS A 247 29.20 -0.65 -24.19
N GLU A 248 30.51 -0.79 -24.27
CA GLU A 248 31.15 -1.97 -24.84
C GLU A 248 31.25 -3.17 -23.86
N VAL A 249 30.40 -3.20 -22.82
CA VAL A 249 30.35 -4.31 -21.85
C VAL A 249 29.44 -5.42 -22.37
N THR A 250 29.88 -6.67 -22.20
CA THR A 250 29.18 -7.87 -22.63
C THR A 250 28.81 -8.76 -21.45
N PHE A 251 27.69 -9.47 -21.58
CA PHE A 251 27.09 -10.28 -20.51
C PHE A 251 26.70 -11.65 -21.04
N THR A 252 26.74 -12.65 -20.16
CA THR A 252 26.38 -14.04 -20.49
C THR A 252 24.98 -14.43 -20.02
N ASP A 253 24.30 -13.52 -19.32
CA ASP A 253 22.96 -13.75 -18.78
C ASP A 253 22.17 -12.43 -18.73
N ASN A 254 20.84 -12.54 -18.79
CA ASN A 254 19.95 -11.38 -18.79
C ASN A 254 19.97 -10.62 -17.46
N TYR A 255 20.27 -11.28 -16.34
CA TYR A 255 20.21 -10.64 -15.03
C TYR A 255 21.34 -9.63 -14.87
N THR A 256 22.58 -10.04 -15.12
CA THR A 256 23.75 -9.15 -15.03
C THR A 256 23.69 -8.04 -16.09
N PHE A 257 23.18 -8.33 -17.29
CA PHE A 257 22.90 -7.31 -18.30
C PHE A 257 21.89 -6.27 -17.80
N MET A 258 20.76 -6.71 -17.24
CA MET A 258 19.71 -5.81 -16.75
C MET A 258 20.19 -4.97 -15.56
N GLU A 259 20.90 -5.57 -14.60
CA GLU A 259 21.50 -4.86 -13.47
C GLU A 259 22.45 -3.75 -13.96
N HIS A 260 23.39 -4.10 -14.87
CA HIS A 260 24.29 -3.13 -15.47
C HIS A 260 23.54 -1.99 -16.19
N TYR A 261 22.57 -2.35 -17.03
CA TYR A 261 21.83 -1.36 -17.80
C TYR A 261 21.05 -0.42 -16.86
N GLU A 262 20.46 -0.97 -15.80
CA GLU A 262 19.78 -0.17 -14.79
C GLU A 262 20.72 0.78 -14.05
N ASP A 263 21.81 0.28 -13.51
CA ASP A 263 22.71 1.09 -12.68
C ASP A 263 23.51 2.13 -13.46
N ILE A 264 23.98 1.78 -14.67
CA ILE A 264 24.85 2.63 -15.47
C ILE A 264 24.05 3.53 -16.41
N HIS A 265 22.93 3.03 -16.96
CA HIS A 265 22.27 3.68 -18.08
C HIS A 265 20.85 4.19 -17.82
N THR A 266 20.13 3.68 -16.81
CA THR A 266 18.80 4.20 -16.45
C THR A 266 18.86 5.12 -15.23
N ARG A 267 19.65 4.76 -14.21
CA ARG A 267 19.89 5.57 -13.02
C ARG A 267 20.93 6.67 -13.29
N LYS A 268 20.54 7.77 -13.97
CA LYS A 268 21.35 9.02 -13.90
C LYS A 268 21.42 9.47 -12.43
N TRP A 269 22.58 9.28 -11.83
CA TRP A 269 22.98 9.88 -10.55
C TRP A 269 22.75 11.39 -10.60
N HIS A 270 22.14 11.94 -9.56
CA HIS A 270 22.17 13.39 -9.36
C HIS A 270 23.62 13.80 -9.10
N LYS A 271 24.19 14.67 -9.94
CA LYS A 271 25.26 15.54 -9.50
C LYS A 271 24.61 16.66 -8.68
N GLY A 272 24.83 16.64 -7.37
CA GLY A 272 24.47 17.73 -6.43
C GLY A 272 23.03 17.68 -5.96
#